data_AF-A0A7X9GMJ7-F1
#
_entry.id   AF-A0A7X9GMJ7-F1
#
_cell.length_a   1.000
_cell.length_b   1.000
_cell.length_c   1.000
_cell.angle_alpha   90.00
_cell.angle_beta   90.00
_cell.angle_gamma   90.00
#
_symmetry.space_group_name_H-M   'P 1'
#
loop_
_entity.id
_entity.type
_entity.pdbx_description
1 polymer ?
#
loop_
_entity_poly.entity_id
_entity_poly.type
_entity_poly.pdbx_seq_one_letter_code
_entity_poly.pdbx_strand_id
1 'polypeptide(L)' 'MAKNSAKVSSKECVACGCCVKVCPRSAISISRGITAVVDSSKCIGCRICVRECPASIIELAPLEVVL' A
#
# COMPACT_ATOMS: atom_id res chain seq x y z
N MET A 1 13.82 14.59 -5.18
CA MET A 1 13.08 13.48 -5.79
C MET A 1 11.81 13.27 -4.97
N ALA A 2 10.62 13.48 -5.52
CA ALA A 2 9.37 13.29 -4.80
C ALA A 2 9.21 11.79 -4.45
N LYS A 3 9.05 11.45 -3.17
CA LYS A 3 8.89 10.07 -2.73
C LYS A 3 7.43 9.66 -2.96
N ASN A 4 7.20 8.64 -3.80
CA ASN A 4 5.87 8.05 -3.98
C ASN A 4 5.64 6.89 -3.01
N SER A 5 4.42 6.76 -2.50
CA SER A 5 4.00 5.65 -1.64
C SER A 5 2.73 5.00 -2.19
N ALA A 6 2.58 3.71 -1.94
CA ALA A 6 1.32 3.01 -2.21
C ALA A 6 0.22 3.53 -1.26
N LYS A 7 -0.99 3.66 -1.78
CA LYS A 7 -2.22 4.05 -1.07
C LYS A 7 -3.29 3.00 -1.34
N VAL A 8 -3.96 2.55 -0.28
CA VAL A 8 -5.00 1.51 -0.33
C VAL A 8 -6.36 2.18 -0.12
N SER A 9 -7.36 1.87 -0.95
CA SER A 9 -8.75 2.26 -0.67
C SER A 9 -9.29 1.48 0.53
N SER A 10 -9.51 2.16 1.66
CA SER A 10 -10.00 1.52 2.88
C SER A 10 -11.46 1.05 2.80
N LYS A 11 -12.24 1.58 1.86
CA LYS A 11 -13.64 1.21 1.65
C LYS A 11 -13.79 -0.08 0.85
N GLU A 12 -12.84 -0.36 -0.04
CA GLU A 12 -12.91 -1.49 -0.98
C GLU A 12 -11.95 -2.62 -0.62
N CYS A 13 -10.96 -2.36 0.24
CA CYS A 13 -10.05 -3.38 0.73
C CYS A 13 -10.80 -4.40 1.59
N VAL A 14 -10.68 -5.68 1.25
CA VAL A 14 -11.25 -6.81 2.00
C VAL A 14 -10.23 -7.55 2.87
N ALA A 15 -9.09 -6.90 3.16
CA ALA A 15 -8.00 -7.47 3.97
C ALA A 15 -7.46 -8.85 3.52
N CYS A 16 -7.48 -9.16 2.22
CA CYS A 16 -7.07 -10.49 1.71
C CYS A 16 -5.58 -10.83 1.96
N GLY A 17 -4.73 -9.84 2.23
CA GLY A 17 -3.32 -10.04 2.58
C GLY A 17 -2.35 -10.26 1.42
N CYS A 18 -2.80 -10.32 0.16
CA CYS A 18 -1.90 -10.48 -1.00
C CYS A 18 -0.79 -9.42 -1.04
N CYS A 19 -1.15 -8.15 -0.84
CA CYS A 19 -0.20 -7.03 -0.83
C CYS A 19 0.83 -7.13 0.31
N VAL A 20 0.47 -7.71 1.45
CA VAL A 20 1.38 -7.94 2.59
C VAL A 20 2.42 -8.99 2.21
N LYS A 21 1.98 -10.10 1.61
CA LYS A 21 2.84 -11.24 1.22
C LYS A 21 3.91 -10.85 0.19
N VAL A 22 3.55 -9.98 -0.77
CA VAL A 22 4.43 -9.62 -1.89
C VAL A 22 5.30 -8.39 -1.64
N CYS A 23 5.13 -7.69 -0.50
CA CYS A 23 5.87 -6.46 -0.24
C CYS A 23 7.33 -6.76 0.17
N PRO A 24 8.36 -6.43 -0.63
CA PRO A 24 9.75 -6.77 -0.33
C PRO A 24 10.35 -5.97 0.83
N ARG A 25 9.67 -4.92 1.27
CA ARG A 25 10.09 -4.05 2.38
C ARG A 25 9.26 -4.24 3.64
N SER A 26 8.32 -5.18 3.62
CA SER A 26 7.34 -5.37 4.71
C SER A 26 6.69 -4.05 5.13
N ALA A 27 6.38 -3.21 4.14
CA ALA A 27 5.81 -1.88 4.34
C ALA A 27 4.29 -1.89 4.44
N ILE A 28 3.64 -3.05 4.31
CA ILE A 28 2.18 -3.18 4.31
C ILE A 28 1.78 -4.15 5.42
N SER A 29 0.74 -3.82 6.17
CA SER A 29 0.17 -4.67 7.22
C SER A 29 -1.34 -4.55 7.26
N ILE A 30 -2.04 -5.56 7.77
CA ILE A 30 -3.49 -5.50 7.96
C ILE A 30 -3.80 -4.84 9.30
N SER A 31 -4.51 -3.71 9.27
CA SER A 31 -4.98 -3.02 10.45
C SER A 31 -6.34 -3.58 10.88
N ARG A 32 -6.40 -4.08 12.12
CA ARG A 32 -7.62 -4.59 12.78
C ARG A 32 -8.36 -5.70 12.02
N GLY A 33 -7.71 -6.38 11.08
CA GLY A 33 -8.34 -7.36 10.20
C GLY A 33 -9.27 -6.77 9.12
N ILE A 34 -9.29 -5.44 8.94
CA ILE A 34 -10.28 -4.75 8.10
C ILE A 34 -9.66 -4.22 6.81
N THR A 35 -8.49 -3.59 6.90
CA THR A 35 -7.88 -2.95 5.72
C THR A 35 -6.36 -3.02 5.76
N ALA A 36 -5.73 -3.05 4.59
CA ALA A 36 -4.29 -2.92 4.48
C ALA A 36 -3.85 -1.47 4.67
N VAL A 37 -2.82 -1.26 5.47
CA VAL A 37 -2.21 0.05 5.74
C VAL A 37 -0.75 0.03 5.29
N VAL A 38 -0.30 1.12 4.68
CA VAL A 38 1.06 1.26 4.13
C VAL A 38 1.88 2.19 5.03
N ASP A 39 3.03 1.70 5.49
CA ASP A 39 4.09 2.48 6.12
C ASP A 39 4.88 3.21 5.01
N SER A 40 4.58 4.50 4.85
CA SER A 40 5.23 5.37 3.86
C SER A 40 6.73 5.57 4.11
N SER A 41 7.22 5.33 5.32
CA SER A 41 8.64 5.41 5.63
C SER A 41 9.41 4.26 4.99
N LYS A 42 8.82 3.05 5.01
CA LYS A 42 9.39 1.82 4.43
C LYS A 42 9.06 1.62 2.95
N CYS A 43 7.96 2.19 2.47
CA CYS A 43 7.54 2.05 1.08
C CYS A 43 8.54 2.73 0.14
N ILE A 44 9.00 1.97 -0.86
CA ILE A 44 9.96 2.43 -1.88
C ILE A 44 9.30 2.69 -3.25
N GLY A 45 7.97 2.64 -3.33
CA GLY A 45 7.24 2.92 -4.58
C GLY A 45 7.41 1.87 -5.69
N CYS A 46 7.75 0.62 -5.36
CA CYS A 46 8.06 -0.44 -6.34
C CYS A 46 6.84 -0.97 -7.15
N ARG A 47 5.61 -0.61 -6.78
CA ARG A 47 4.35 -0.99 -7.46
C ARG A 47 4.01 -2.49 -7.50
N ILE A 48 4.75 -3.37 -6.80
CA ILE A 48 4.41 -4.80 -6.77
C ILE A 48 3.01 -5.02 -6.18
N CYS A 49 2.69 -4.39 -5.05
CA CYS A 49 1.37 -4.51 -4.43
C CYS A 49 0.22 -3.97 -5.31
N VAL A 50 0.49 -3.01 -6.19
CA VAL A 50 -0.48 -2.48 -7.15
C VAL A 50 -0.89 -3.56 -8.15
N ARG A 51 0.10 -4.27 -8.71
CA ARG A 51 -0.15 -5.36 -9.67
C ARG A 51 -0.80 -6.60 -9.03
N GLU A 52 -0.44 -6.88 -7.78
CA GLU A 52 -0.86 -8.10 -7.09
C GLU A 52 -2.18 -7.94 -6.32
N CYS A 53 -2.77 -6.74 -6.27
CA CYS A 53 -4.06 -6.55 -5.63
C CYS A 53 -5.17 -7.10 -6.53
N PRO A 54 -5.87 -8.19 -6.16
CA PRO A 54 -6.89 -8.79 -7.02
C PRO A 54 -8.09 -7.85 -7.22
N ALA A 55 -8.36 -6.96 -6.27
CA ALA A 55 -9.41 -5.94 -6.38
C ALA A 55 -8.96 -4.69 -7.17
N SER A 56 -7.67 -4.56 -7.52
CA SER A 56 -7.14 -3.38 -8.23
C SER A 56 -7.38 -2.03 -7.53
N ILE A 57 -7.37 -2.01 -6.19
CA ILE A 57 -7.69 -0.83 -5.36
C ILE A 57 -6.47 -0.15 -4.70
N ILE A 58 -5.26 -0.52 -5.13
CA ILE A 58 -4.01 0.08 -4.62
C ILE A 58 -3.42 0.95 -5.72
N GLU A 59 -3.11 2.20 -5.40
CA GLU A 59 -2.50 3.16 -6.32
C GLU A 59 -1.18 3.69 -5.77
N LEU A 60 -0.36 4.31 -6.64
CA LEU A 60 0.85 5.01 -6.21
C LEU A 60 0.60 6.51 -6.19
N ALA A 61 0.66 7.13 -5.01
CA ALA A 61 0.48 8.57 -4.84
C ALA A 61 1.82 9.24 -4.47
N PRO A 62 2.05 10.51 -4.88
CA PRO A 62 3.08 11.34 -4.25
C PRO A 62 2.81 11.45 -2.76
N LEU A 63 3.84 11.37 -1.92
CA LEU A 63 3.70 11.81 -0.54
C LEU A 63 3.56 13.33 -0.57
N GLU A 64 2.37 13.83 -0.21
CA GLU A 64 2.20 15.25 0.09
C GLU A 64 3.06 15.56 1.31
N VAL A 65 4.21 16.17 1.07
CA VAL A 65 4.93 16.91 2.11
C VAL A 65 4.05 18.13 2.37
N VAL A 66 3.27 18.09 3.44
CA VAL A 66 2.67 19.29 4.01
C VAL A 66 3.85 20.16 4.41
N LEU A 67 4.07 21.26 3.68
CA LEU A 67 4.97 22.35 4.07
C LEU A 67 4.41 23.07 5.29
#